data_AF-A0A366WNE1-F1
#
_entry.id   AF-A0A366WNE1-F1
#
_cell.length_a   1.000
_cell.length_b   1.000
_cell.length_c   1.000
_cell.angle_alpha   90.00
_cell.angle_beta   90.00
_cell.angle_gamma   90.00
#
_symmetry.space_group_name_H-M   'P 1'
#
loop_
_entity.id
_entity.type
_entity.pdbx_description
1 polymer ?
#
loop_
_entity_poly.entity_id
_entity_poly.type
_entity_poly.pdbx_seq_one_letter_code
_entity_poly.pdbx_strand_id
1 'polypeptide(L)'
;MIESFDQFHFLRPLWLLALPVIALLWRFARPKRQTNEPAVQGIAPHLAMALQVGSGQTQRLVPIDGVMLCGLLIVLAVAGPTWSRIPNPLVAETAPLVVALKVTESMEQSDLAPSRLERSKFKILDLISARTGARTALIAYSGTAHRVAPLTEDPNILRPLLEGLSAAVMPVSGDAAGAALELAVDNIGTKNSPGAVLFVLDDMNPAQIATFTADRDPPRPPVIFLTALPSGSKLSQLDKVPNAKIVEITADNSDILQIERAVRSAYAAALADDDRLDWDDRGWILGWPALLLILFWFRRGWTMKWLSIGMFGVWSLAPQASYAEGWQDWFWTPDQQGQRALNHKEFSKAATLFQDPYLKGYSAYKAGQYAEASEIFAAQATADAAFAEGMARIRNREYRPAIAAFDKALERKPGWQEAEQNRDLAKFILDYVETSREQSDTGEDSGIGADDVVFDNAEAKGKDTVIEASDLDAAPLTSEQWISSIDTDMGKFLRSRFLLDNQGVRE
;
A
#
# COMPACT_ATOMS: atom_id res chain seq x y z
N MET A 1 -6.89 13.29 -12.47
CA MET A 1 -8.32 13.18 -12.07
C MET A 1 -9.28 13.01 -13.26
N ILE A 2 -8.83 13.10 -14.53
CA ILE A 2 -9.69 12.96 -15.73
C ILE A 2 -9.56 11.58 -16.42
N GLU A 3 -8.52 10.80 -16.13
CA GLU A 3 -8.34 9.44 -16.69
C GLU A 3 -9.26 8.37 -16.09
N SER A 4 -9.94 8.66 -14.97
CA SER A 4 -10.77 7.69 -14.25
C SER A 4 -12.07 7.28 -14.97
N PHE A 5 -12.49 8.04 -16.00
CA PHE A 5 -13.72 7.74 -16.74
C PHE A 5 -13.52 6.78 -17.90
N ASP A 6 -12.29 6.57 -18.35
CA ASP A 6 -12.00 5.66 -19.47
C ASP A 6 -12.22 4.19 -19.08
N GLN A 7 -12.11 3.91 -17.79
CA GLN A 7 -12.30 2.58 -17.20
C GLN A 7 -13.73 2.31 -16.68
N PHE A 8 -14.66 3.25 -16.88
CA PHE A 8 -16.01 3.11 -16.34
C PHE A 8 -16.81 2.03 -17.09
N HIS A 9 -17.27 1.00 -16.36
CA HIS A 9 -18.19 -0.01 -16.88
C HIS A 9 -19.04 -0.63 -15.76
N PHE A 10 -19.96 -1.50 -16.13
CA PHE A 10 -20.79 -2.26 -15.20
C PHE A 10 -20.30 -3.70 -15.11
N LEU A 11 -20.12 -4.22 -13.90
CA LEU A 11 -19.72 -5.61 -13.67
C LEU A 11 -20.79 -6.60 -14.12
N ARG A 12 -22.07 -6.21 -14.00
CA ARG A 12 -23.22 -7.09 -14.27
C ARG A 12 -24.23 -6.35 -15.16
N PRO A 13 -23.87 -6.06 -16.44
CA PRO A 13 -24.68 -5.21 -17.31
C PRO A 13 -26.07 -5.79 -17.59
N LEU A 14 -26.26 -7.10 -17.46
CA LEU A 14 -27.56 -7.76 -17.63
C LEU A 14 -28.64 -7.22 -16.68
N TRP A 15 -28.28 -6.73 -15.50
CA TRP A 15 -29.24 -6.12 -14.57
C TRP A 15 -29.86 -4.82 -15.10
N LEU A 16 -29.21 -4.14 -16.04
CA LEU A 16 -29.78 -2.96 -16.68
C LEU A 16 -31.06 -3.27 -17.48
N LEU A 17 -31.29 -4.53 -17.86
CA LEU A 17 -32.55 -4.97 -18.46
C LEU A 17 -33.75 -4.87 -17.49
N ALA A 18 -33.52 -4.72 -16.19
CA ALA A 18 -34.58 -4.45 -15.22
C ALA A 18 -35.09 -3.00 -15.30
N LEU A 19 -34.31 -2.04 -15.82
CA LEU A 19 -34.73 -0.64 -15.99
C LEU A 19 -35.99 -0.47 -16.84
N PRO A 20 -36.11 -1.07 -18.05
CA PRO A 20 -37.34 -0.96 -18.84
C PRO A 20 -38.53 -1.63 -18.15
N VAL A 21 -38.33 -2.71 -17.39
CA VAL A 21 -39.40 -3.36 -16.62
C VAL A 21 -39.92 -2.43 -15.53
N ILE A 22 -39.03 -1.79 -14.77
CA ILE A 22 -39.39 -0.81 -13.74
C ILE A 22 -40.10 0.40 -14.35
N ALA A 23 -39.61 0.92 -15.49
CA ALA A 23 -40.25 2.03 -16.19
C ALA A 23 -41.66 1.67 -16.68
N LEU A 24 -41.84 0.44 -17.17
CA LEU A 24 -43.14 -0.08 -17.61
C LEU A 24 -44.10 -0.24 -16.42
N LEU A 25 -43.65 -0.85 -15.32
CA LEU A 25 -44.43 -0.96 -14.09
C LEU A 25 -44.82 0.41 -13.53
N TRP A 26 -43.89 1.38 -13.52
CA TRP A 26 -44.18 2.75 -13.13
C TRP A 26 -45.24 3.38 -14.02
N ARG A 27 -45.15 3.23 -15.35
CA ARG A 27 -46.15 3.76 -16.28
C ARG A 27 -47.55 3.19 -16.04
N PHE A 28 -47.67 1.91 -15.71
CA PHE A 28 -48.97 1.27 -15.44
C PHE A 28 -49.50 1.57 -14.04
N ALA A 29 -48.62 1.67 -13.05
CA ALA A 29 -48.99 1.91 -11.66
C ALA A 29 -49.19 3.39 -11.33
N ARG A 30 -48.67 4.31 -12.15
CA ARG A 30 -48.90 5.74 -11.99
C ARG A 30 -50.39 6.03 -12.21
N PRO A 31 -51.12 6.54 -11.19
CA PRO A 31 -52.51 6.86 -11.36
C PRO A 31 -52.62 7.87 -12.49
N LYS A 32 -53.40 7.53 -13.53
CA LYS A 32 -53.74 8.50 -14.58
C LYS A 32 -54.32 9.69 -13.86
N ARG A 33 -53.80 10.89 -14.16
CA ARG A 33 -54.36 12.15 -13.68
C ARG A 33 -55.80 12.18 -14.16
N GLN A 34 -56.72 11.72 -13.32
CA GLN A 34 -58.12 12.00 -13.48
C GLN A 34 -58.20 13.51 -13.31
N THR A 35 -58.25 14.21 -14.43
CA THR A 35 -58.97 15.47 -14.48
C THR A 35 -60.39 15.11 -14.09
N ASN A 36 -60.64 15.02 -12.78
CA ASN A 36 -61.97 15.09 -12.25
C ASN A 36 -62.42 16.51 -12.59
N GLU A 37 -62.86 16.74 -13.83
CA GLU A 37 -64.07 17.51 -13.98
C GLU A 37 -65.13 16.61 -13.37
N PRO A 38 -65.60 16.92 -12.14
CA PRO A 38 -66.73 16.19 -11.65
C PRO A 38 -67.87 16.65 -12.55
N ALA A 39 -68.29 15.79 -13.47
CA ALA A 39 -69.61 15.90 -14.06
C ALA A 39 -70.61 15.61 -12.93
N VAL A 40 -70.74 16.55 -11.98
CA VAL A 40 -71.88 16.60 -11.09
C VAL A 40 -73.03 17.02 -11.99
N GLN A 41 -73.68 16.04 -12.61
CA GLN A 41 -74.90 16.28 -13.36
C GLN A 41 -75.90 16.93 -12.40
N GLY A 42 -76.16 18.23 -12.62
CA GLY A 42 -77.15 19.00 -11.86
C GLY A 42 -76.63 20.19 -11.03
N ILE A 43 -75.31 20.43 -10.92
CA ILE A 43 -74.79 21.61 -10.19
C ILE A 43 -74.11 22.58 -11.16
N ALA A 44 -74.40 23.87 -11.04
CA ALA A 44 -73.79 24.91 -11.86
C ALA A 44 -72.26 24.98 -11.61
N PRO A 45 -71.41 25.10 -12.66
CA PRO A 45 -69.94 24.99 -12.54
C PRO A 45 -69.30 25.92 -11.50
N HIS A 46 -69.86 27.12 -11.33
CA HIS A 46 -69.35 28.13 -10.39
C HIS A 46 -69.58 27.75 -8.91
N LEU A 47 -70.62 26.96 -8.60
CA LEU A 47 -70.91 26.48 -7.25
C LEU A 47 -70.05 25.26 -6.88
N ALA A 48 -69.79 24.39 -7.86
CA ALA A 48 -68.90 23.24 -7.67
C ALA A 48 -67.45 23.68 -7.30
N MET A 49 -67.00 24.82 -7.84
CA MET A 49 -65.67 25.37 -7.56
C MET A 49 -65.56 25.97 -6.13
N ALA A 50 -66.66 26.51 -5.59
CA ALA A 50 -66.69 27.08 -4.24
C ALA A 50 -66.85 26.04 -3.12
N LEU A 51 -67.42 24.87 -3.43
CA LEU A 51 -67.60 23.75 -2.49
C LEU A 51 -66.39 22.80 -2.42
N GLN A 52 -65.42 22.94 -3.33
CA GLN A 52 -64.19 22.16 -3.34
C GLN A 52 -63.07 22.88 -2.59
N VAL A 53 -62.95 22.61 -1.29
CA VAL A 53 -61.74 22.98 -0.54
C VAL A 53 -60.65 21.97 -0.89
N GLY A 54 -59.67 22.38 -1.71
CA GLY A 54 -58.44 21.62 -1.97
C GLY A 54 -58.19 21.16 -3.41
N SER A 55 -58.99 21.55 -4.40
CA SER A 55 -58.85 21.13 -5.81
C SER A 55 -57.66 21.73 -6.58
N GLY A 56 -56.80 22.50 -5.90
CA GLY A 56 -55.66 23.21 -6.52
C GLY A 56 -54.26 22.62 -6.24
N GLN A 57 -54.12 21.54 -5.46
CA GLN A 57 -52.78 20.97 -5.25
C GLN A 57 -52.41 20.04 -6.40
N THR A 58 -51.74 20.63 -7.40
CA THR A 58 -50.96 19.89 -8.39
C THR A 58 -49.78 19.21 -7.69
N GLN A 59 -50.01 18.06 -7.06
CA GLN A 59 -48.91 17.24 -6.55
C GLN A 59 -48.08 16.76 -7.76
N ARG A 60 -46.94 17.41 -8.00
CA ARG A 60 -46.02 17.07 -9.11
C ARG A 60 -45.30 15.74 -8.89
N LEU A 61 -45.14 15.33 -7.63
CA LEU A 61 -44.48 14.09 -7.23
C LEU A 61 -45.46 13.24 -6.43
N VAL A 62 -45.77 12.06 -6.96
CA VAL A 62 -46.61 11.06 -6.30
C VAL A 62 -45.68 10.02 -5.66
N PRO A 63 -46.04 9.35 -4.54
CA PRO A 63 -45.19 8.35 -3.90
C PRO A 63 -44.61 7.27 -4.86
N ILE A 64 -45.36 6.91 -5.91
CA ILE A 64 -44.93 5.99 -6.98
C ILE A 64 -43.64 6.46 -7.70
N ASP A 65 -43.44 7.77 -7.84
CA ASP A 65 -42.27 8.36 -8.49
C ASP A 65 -41.01 8.14 -7.63
N GLY A 66 -41.17 8.19 -6.30
CA GLY A 66 -40.11 7.85 -5.34
C GLY A 66 -39.74 6.36 -5.36
N VAL A 67 -40.73 5.47 -5.52
CA VAL A 67 -40.50 4.02 -5.66
C VAL A 67 -39.76 3.70 -6.95
N MET A 68 -40.11 4.36 -8.05
CA MET A 68 -39.41 4.20 -9.33
C MET A 68 -37.96 4.68 -9.25
N LEU A 69 -37.72 5.84 -8.63
CA LEU A 69 -36.37 6.35 -8.41
C LEU A 69 -35.54 5.41 -7.52
N CYS A 70 -36.14 4.89 -6.44
CA CYS A 70 -35.50 3.92 -5.57
C CYS A 70 -35.16 2.62 -6.31
N GLY A 71 -36.09 2.09 -7.11
CA GLY A 71 -35.88 0.90 -7.93
C GLY A 71 -34.77 1.10 -8.96
N LEU A 72 -34.72 2.27 -9.60
CA LEU A 72 -33.65 2.64 -10.54
C LEU A 72 -32.28 2.67 -9.84
N LEU A 73 -32.19 3.27 -8.66
CA LEU A 73 -30.96 3.31 -7.86
C LEU A 73 -30.50 1.91 -7.44
N ILE A 74 -31.44 1.04 -7.04
CA ILE A 74 -31.13 -0.36 -6.68
C ILE A 74 -30.65 -1.14 -7.91
N VAL A 75 -31.30 -1.00 -9.06
CA VAL A 75 -30.85 -1.69 -10.29
C VAL A 75 -29.46 -1.23 -10.71
N LEU A 76 -29.19 0.07 -10.64
CA LEU A 76 -27.85 0.59 -10.90
C LEU A 76 -26.84 0.09 -9.85
N ALA A 77 -27.22 0.01 -8.56
CA ALA A 77 -26.38 -0.55 -7.51
C ALA A 77 -26.01 -2.02 -7.81
N VAL A 78 -26.99 -2.84 -8.20
CA VAL A 78 -26.80 -4.27 -8.48
C VAL A 78 -26.08 -4.50 -9.81
N ALA A 79 -26.22 -3.59 -10.79
CA ALA A 79 -25.43 -3.62 -12.02
C ALA A 79 -23.93 -3.42 -11.76
N GLY A 80 -23.56 -2.89 -10.59
CA GLY A 80 -22.18 -2.77 -10.11
C GLY A 80 -21.34 -1.81 -10.96
N PRO A 81 -21.61 -0.49 -10.94
CA PRO A 81 -20.74 0.49 -11.58
C PRO A 81 -19.35 0.40 -10.96
N THR A 82 -18.32 0.37 -11.79
CA THR A 82 -16.93 0.35 -11.35
C THR A 82 -16.09 1.30 -12.20
N TRP A 83 -15.03 1.84 -11.59
CA TRP A 83 -14.06 2.75 -12.21
C TRP A 83 -12.66 2.62 -11.57
N SER A 84 -12.43 1.55 -10.80
CA SER A 84 -11.15 1.29 -10.13
C SER A 84 -10.96 -0.21 -9.93
N ARG A 85 -9.73 -0.71 -10.11
CA ARG A 85 -9.34 -2.09 -9.80
C ARG A 85 -8.87 -2.20 -8.34
N ILE A 86 -9.06 -3.37 -7.73
CA ILE A 86 -8.56 -3.69 -6.39
C ILE A 86 -7.20 -4.39 -6.55
N PRO A 87 -6.07 -3.75 -6.22
CA PRO A 87 -4.79 -4.44 -6.21
C PRO A 87 -4.74 -5.43 -5.04
N ASN A 88 -4.07 -6.56 -5.23
CA ASN A 88 -3.85 -7.53 -4.16
C ASN A 88 -3.17 -6.83 -2.95
N PRO A 89 -3.75 -6.84 -1.74
CA PRO A 89 -3.21 -6.11 -0.60
C PRO A 89 -1.80 -6.56 -0.18
N LEU A 90 -1.44 -7.83 -0.40
CA LEU A 90 -0.07 -8.32 -0.14
C LEU A 90 0.95 -7.70 -1.08
N VAL A 91 0.56 -7.47 -2.33
CA VAL A 91 1.42 -6.90 -3.37
C VAL A 91 1.46 -5.37 -3.22
N ALA A 92 0.30 -4.74 -3.00
CA ALA A 92 0.18 -3.28 -2.83
C ALA A 92 0.93 -2.75 -1.60
N GLU A 93 0.94 -3.49 -0.49
CA GLU A 93 1.66 -3.08 0.72
C GLU A 93 3.16 -3.41 0.70
N THR A 94 3.64 -4.21 -0.24
CA THR A 94 5.07 -4.52 -0.42
C THR A 94 5.75 -3.64 -1.48
N ALA A 95 5.04 -2.61 -1.96
CA ALA A 95 5.52 -1.66 -2.96
C ALA A 95 6.93 -1.13 -2.62
N PRO A 96 7.93 -1.35 -3.49
CA PRO A 96 9.28 -0.80 -3.32
C PRO A 96 9.30 0.72 -3.24
N LEU A 97 10.06 1.25 -2.28
CA LEU A 97 10.30 2.68 -2.13
C LEU A 97 11.81 2.96 -2.13
N VAL A 98 12.26 3.87 -2.99
CA VAL A 98 13.63 4.39 -2.91
C VAL A 98 13.63 5.76 -2.29
N VAL A 99 14.33 5.93 -1.18
CA VAL A 99 14.48 7.21 -0.50
C VAL A 99 15.80 7.85 -0.93
N ALA A 100 15.73 8.99 -1.62
CA ALA A 100 16.87 9.83 -1.97
C ALA A 100 16.95 11.00 -0.97
N LEU A 101 17.86 10.90 -0.01
CA LEU A 101 18.10 11.92 1.00
C LEU A 101 19.19 12.89 0.54
N LYS A 102 18.89 14.18 0.53
CA LYS A 102 19.88 15.24 0.32
C LYS A 102 20.76 15.39 1.56
N VAL A 103 22.07 15.35 1.37
CA VAL A 103 23.08 15.43 2.43
C VAL A 103 24.06 16.55 2.11
N THR A 104 23.69 17.78 2.47
CA THR A 104 24.42 19.04 2.21
C THR A 104 24.56 19.86 3.49
N GLU A 105 25.47 20.84 3.50
CA GLU A 105 25.60 21.78 4.64
C GLU A 105 24.31 22.56 4.91
N SER A 106 23.50 22.83 3.88
CA SER A 106 22.19 23.49 4.04
C SER A 106 21.19 22.64 4.83
N MET A 107 21.29 21.31 4.74
CA MET A 107 20.50 20.37 5.54
C MET A 107 20.97 20.30 7.01
N GLU A 108 22.16 20.78 7.34
CA GLU A 108 22.64 20.84 8.74
C GLU A 108 22.08 22.05 9.51
N GLN A 109 21.29 22.92 8.85
CA GLN A 109 20.66 24.07 9.50
C GLN A 109 19.62 23.64 10.55
N SER A 110 19.54 24.41 11.64
CA SER A 110 18.71 24.14 12.84
C SER A 110 17.40 24.93 12.89
N ASP A 111 16.95 25.47 11.76
CA ASP A 111 15.63 26.12 11.63
C ASP A 111 14.47 25.13 11.76
N LEU A 112 14.75 23.84 11.52
CA LEU A 112 13.90 22.71 11.88
C LEU A 112 14.63 21.85 12.92
N ALA A 113 14.17 21.88 14.17
CA ALA A 113 14.85 21.18 15.26
C ALA A 113 14.87 19.65 15.06
N PRO A 114 15.99 18.95 15.35
CA PRO A 114 17.28 19.50 15.78
C PRO A 114 18.10 20.11 14.62
N SER A 115 18.15 19.45 13.47
CA SER A 115 18.54 20.02 12.17
C SER A 115 17.62 19.48 11.07
N ARG A 116 17.59 20.11 9.88
CA ARG A 116 16.78 19.60 8.75
C ARG A 116 17.16 18.16 8.40
N LEU A 117 18.45 17.84 8.41
CA LEU A 117 18.99 16.51 8.14
C LEU A 117 18.55 15.53 9.22
N GLU A 118 18.77 15.84 10.49
CA GLU A 118 18.39 14.96 11.60
C GLU A 118 16.86 14.76 11.66
N ARG A 119 16.07 15.82 11.44
CA ARG A 119 14.62 15.71 11.34
C ARG A 119 14.20 14.82 10.18
N SER A 120 14.88 14.94 9.04
CA SER A 120 14.65 14.10 7.87
C SER A 120 14.98 12.64 8.16
N LYS A 121 16.10 12.35 8.84
CA LYS A 121 16.44 11.01 9.30
C LYS A 121 15.35 10.41 10.19
N PHE A 122 14.88 11.16 11.20
CA PHE A 122 13.77 10.69 12.05
C PHE A 122 12.51 10.39 11.26
N LYS A 123 12.13 11.26 10.32
CA LYS A 123 10.96 11.03 9.45
C LYS A 123 11.12 9.83 8.53
N ILE A 124 12.34 9.58 8.03
CA ILE A 124 12.64 8.38 7.24
C ILE A 124 12.53 7.12 8.13
N LEU A 125 13.02 7.15 9.37
CA LEU A 125 12.87 6.03 10.31
C LEU A 125 11.40 5.76 10.66
N ASP A 126 10.61 6.81 10.88
CA ASP A 126 9.17 6.71 11.10
C ASP A 126 8.46 6.12 9.88
N LEU A 127 8.87 6.53 8.66
CA LEU A 127 8.34 6.00 7.42
C LEU A 127 8.67 4.52 7.22
N ILE A 128 9.93 4.12 7.47
CA ILE A 128 10.36 2.72 7.41
C ILE A 128 9.54 1.88 8.41
N SER A 129 9.37 2.37 9.63
CA SER A 129 8.58 1.72 10.69
C SER A 129 7.09 1.66 10.36
N ALA A 130 6.56 2.66 9.65
CA ALA A 130 5.17 2.66 9.19
C ALA A 130 4.92 1.63 8.09
N ARG A 131 5.97 1.30 7.32
CA ARG A 131 5.97 0.40 6.15
C ARG A 131 6.59 -0.97 6.44
N THR A 132 6.39 -1.52 7.65
CA THR A 132 6.92 -2.85 8.02
C THR A 132 6.55 -3.92 7.00
N GLY A 133 7.56 -4.58 6.43
CA GLY A 133 7.41 -5.60 5.40
C GLY A 133 7.41 -5.07 3.96
N ALA A 134 7.59 -3.76 3.73
CA ALA A 134 7.84 -3.20 2.40
C ALA A 134 9.33 -2.94 2.19
N ARG A 135 9.83 -3.20 0.98
CA ARG A 135 11.24 -2.98 0.63
C ARG A 135 11.52 -1.49 0.50
N THR A 136 12.52 -1.00 1.23
CA THR A 136 13.01 0.37 1.17
C THR A 136 14.50 0.37 0.81
N ALA A 137 14.89 1.16 -0.18
CA ALA A 137 16.28 1.45 -0.49
C ALA A 137 16.63 2.88 -0.06
N LEU A 138 17.90 3.13 0.25
CA LEU A 138 18.39 4.43 0.68
C LEU A 138 19.53 4.91 -0.23
N ILE A 139 19.39 6.12 -0.74
CA ILE A 139 20.36 6.84 -1.56
C ILE A 139 20.67 8.15 -0.85
N ALA A 140 21.96 8.49 -0.75
CA ALA A 140 22.41 9.78 -0.27
C ALA A 140 22.96 10.58 -1.46
N TYR A 141 22.58 11.85 -1.56
CA TYR A 141 23.06 12.70 -2.65
C TYR A 141 23.43 14.11 -2.20
N SER A 142 24.40 14.68 -2.91
CA SER A 142 24.92 16.04 -2.77
C SER A 142 25.42 16.46 -4.14
N GLY A 143 26.70 16.79 -4.35
CA GLY A 143 27.30 16.96 -5.68
C GLY A 143 27.48 15.66 -6.46
N THR A 144 27.37 14.51 -5.78
CA THR A 144 27.33 13.16 -6.35
C THR A 144 26.23 12.35 -5.65
N ALA A 145 25.78 11.23 -6.23
CA ALA A 145 24.73 10.38 -5.67
C ALA A 145 25.26 8.96 -5.44
N HIS A 146 25.00 8.40 -4.25
CA HIS A 146 25.55 7.11 -3.82
C HIS A 146 24.49 6.23 -3.16
N ARG A 147 24.59 4.92 -3.41
CA ARG A 147 23.69 3.92 -2.81
C ARG A 147 24.15 3.60 -1.39
N VAL A 148 23.36 4.01 -0.41
CA VAL A 148 23.60 3.72 1.02
C VAL A 148 23.18 2.29 1.33
N ALA A 149 21.95 1.93 0.94
CA ALA A 149 21.38 0.60 1.12
C ALA A 149 20.59 0.16 -0.12
N PRO A 150 20.72 -1.10 -0.56
CA PRO A 150 19.81 -1.67 -1.56
C PRO A 150 18.39 -1.84 -1.00
N LEU A 151 17.44 -2.23 -1.84
CA LEU A 151 16.08 -2.58 -1.41
C LEU A 151 16.11 -3.66 -0.32
N THR A 152 15.72 -3.30 0.90
CA THR A 152 15.63 -4.21 2.05
C THR A 152 14.36 -3.95 2.86
N GLU A 153 13.86 -4.99 3.53
CA GLU A 153 12.72 -4.88 4.44
C GLU A 153 13.15 -4.71 5.91
N ASP A 154 14.46 -4.85 6.19
CA ASP A 154 14.98 -4.86 7.56
C ASP A 154 15.32 -3.44 8.05
N PRO A 155 14.52 -2.87 8.98
CA PRO A 155 14.79 -1.55 9.54
C PRO A 155 16.08 -1.51 10.37
N ASN A 156 16.55 -2.65 10.91
CA ASN A 156 17.73 -2.70 11.75
C ASN A 156 19.03 -2.47 10.96
N ILE A 157 19.01 -2.78 9.66
CA ILE A 157 20.12 -2.49 8.75
C ILE A 157 20.10 -1.01 8.34
N LEU A 158 18.91 -0.47 8.06
CA LEU A 158 18.76 0.91 7.57
C LEU A 158 19.08 1.96 8.64
N ARG A 159 18.75 1.70 9.91
CA ARG A 159 18.95 2.65 11.00
C ARG A 159 20.40 3.12 11.17
N PRO A 160 21.40 2.23 11.40
CA PRO A 160 22.78 2.68 11.60
C PRO A 160 23.36 3.35 10.33
N LEU A 161 22.97 2.88 9.14
CA LEU A 161 23.37 3.49 7.86
C LEU A 161 22.85 4.91 7.70
N LEU A 162 21.59 5.16 8.09
CA LEU A 162 20.97 6.47 8.03
C LEU A 162 21.55 7.42 9.09
N GLU A 163 21.78 6.93 10.31
CA GLU A 163 22.40 7.70 11.40
C GLU A 163 23.80 8.18 11.01
N GLY A 164 24.60 7.34 10.33
CA GLY A 164 25.94 7.67 9.86
C GLY A 164 26.02 8.72 8.74
N LEU A 165 24.91 9.16 8.14
CA LEU A 165 24.94 10.18 7.08
C LEU A 165 25.14 11.58 7.66
N SER A 166 26.13 12.31 7.17
CA SER A 166 26.32 13.75 7.44
C SER A 166 26.91 14.44 6.23
N ALA A 167 26.83 15.77 6.16
CA ALA A 167 27.40 16.54 5.05
C ALA A 167 28.89 16.19 4.79
N ALA A 168 29.65 15.88 5.84
CA ALA A 168 31.07 15.54 5.76
C ALA A 168 31.38 14.15 5.17
N VAL A 169 30.38 13.28 5.03
CA VAL A 169 30.52 11.95 4.42
C VAL A 169 30.52 12.04 2.90
N MET A 170 29.90 13.08 2.33
CA MET A 170 29.76 13.22 0.88
C MET A 170 31.08 13.67 0.23
N PRO A 171 31.52 13.04 -0.89
CA PRO A 171 32.77 13.39 -1.56
C PRO A 171 32.80 14.79 -2.18
N VAL A 172 31.64 15.25 -2.69
CA VAL A 172 31.50 16.49 -3.44
C VAL A 172 30.23 17.19 -2.97
N SER A 173 30.33 18.45 -2.58
CA SER A 173 29.19 19.30 -2.25
C SER A 173 28.48 19.78 -3.52
N GLY A 174 27.15 19.82 -3.51
CA GLY A 174 26.36 20.29 -4.65
C GLY A 174 24.94 19.74 -4.64
N ASP A 175 24.32 19.70 -5.82
CA ASP A 175 22.95 19.21 -5.99
C ASP A 175 22.79 18.40 -7.28
N ALA A 176 23.03 17.10 -7.15
CA ALA A 176 22.96 16.08 -8.19
C ALA A 176 21.66 15.27 -8.08
N ALA A 177 20.52 15.94 -7.85
CA ALA A 177 19.20 15.31 -7.76
C ALA A 177 18.88 14.46 -9.01
N GLY A 178 19.31 14.88 -10.21
CA GLY A 178 19.15 14.08 -11.43
C GLY A 178 19.91 12.76 -11.40
N ALA A 179 21.16 12.74 -10.92
CA ALA A 179 21.94 11.51 -10.79
C ALA A 179 21.33 10.57 -9.73
N ALA A 180 20.81 11.14 -8.63
CA ALA A 180 20.08 10.38 -7.62
C ALA A 180 18.80 9.74 -8.18
N LEU A 181 18.08 10.44 -9.06
CA LEU A 181 16.89 9.88 -9.74
C LEU A 181 17.27 8.71 -10.64
N GLU A 182 18.33 8.84 -11.45
CA GLU A 182 18.80 7.74 -12.32
C GLU A 182 19.22 6.52 -11.51
N LEU A 183 19.97 6.72 -10.42
CA LEU A 183 20.35 5.64 -9.51
C LEU A 183 19.15 5.01 -8.81
N ALA A 184 18.12 5.80 -8.49
CA ALA A 184 16.88 5.30 -7.89
C ALA A 184 16.08 4.42 -8.87
N VAL A 185 15.98 4.84 -10.14
CA VAL A 185 15.33 4.07 -11.20
C VAL A 185 16.07 2.74 -11.43
N ASP A 186 17.40 2.76 -11.46
CA ASP A 186 18.22 1.55 -11.57
C ASP A 186 17.99 0.58 -10.39
N ASN A 187 17.90 1.10 -9.16
CA ASN A 187 17.71 0.29 -7.95
C ASN A 187 16.30 -0.35 -7.84
N ILE A 188 15.26 0.30 -8.39
CA ILE A 188 13.91 -0.30 -8.48
C ILE A 188 13.90 -1.51 -9.42
N GLY A 189 14.84 -1.57 -10.38
CA GLY A 189 14.98 -2.64 -11.36
C GLY A 189 14.23 -2.39 -12.67
N THR A 190 14.50 -3.24 -13.66
CA THR A 190 13.99 -3.07 -15.03
C THR A 190 12.54 -3.55 -15.21
N LYS A 191 11.77 -2.71 -15.93
CA LYS A 191 10.47 -2.87 -16.60
C LYS A 191 9.22 -3.35 -15.82
N ASN A 192 9.30 -4.24 -14.83
CA ASN A 192 8.08 -4.90 -14.32
C ASN A 192 7.84 -4.86 -12.80
N SER A 193 8.67 -4.16 -12.01
CA SER A 193 8.35 -3.89 -10.60
C SER A 193 8.03 -2.41 -10.43
N PRO A 194 6.76 -2.02 -10.38
CA PRO A 194 6.43 -0.62 -10.11
C PRO A 194 6.92 -0.24 -8.71
N GLY A 195 7.43 0.98 -8.57
CA GLY A 195 7.95 1.50 -7.31
C GLY A 195 7.77 3.00 -7.26
N ALA A 196 8.06 3.61 -6.12
CA ALA A 196 8.05 5.06 -5.97
C ALA A 196 9.41 5.57 -5.51
N VAL A 197 9.71 6.83 -5.85
CA VAL A 197 10.93 7.51 -5.39
C VAL A 197 10.53 8.66 -4.47
N LEU A 198 11.06 8.68 -3.25
CA LEU A 198 10.90 9.75 -2.28
C LEU A 198 12.18 10.58 -2.20
N PHE A 199 12.14 11.82 -2.63
CA PHE A 199 13.20 12.79 -2.41
C PHE A 199 12.97 13.54 -1.11
N VAL A 200 13.98 13.60 -0.26
CA VAL A 200 13.97 14.39 0.98
C VAL A 200 15.01 15.50 0.86
N LEU A 201 14.55 16.75 0.76
CA LEU A 201 15.40 17.89 0.39
C LEU A 201 14.91 19.20 1.01
N ASP A 202 15.81 20.18 1.11
CA ASP A 202 15.52 21.56 1.51
C ASP A 202 15.48 22.53 0.32
N ASP A 203 16.26 22.26 -0.73
CA ASP A 203 16.21 22.99 -1.99
C ASP A 203 16.54 22.08 -3.19
N MET A 204 16.35 22.61 -4.40
CA MET A 204 16.66 21.91 -5.65
C MET A 204 17.18 22.90 -6.71
N ASN A 205 18.27 22.59 -7.38
CA ASN A 205 18.77 23.43 -8.46
C ASN A 205 17.82 23.36 -9.68
N PRO A 206 17.34 24.50 -10.23
CA PRO A 206 16.48 24.50 -11.42
C PRO A 206 17.03 23.75 -12.63
N ALA A 207 18.36 23.66 -12.77
CA ALA A 207 19.00 22.89 -13.84
C ALA A 207 18.66 21.38 -13.77
N GLN A 208 18.39 20.85 -12.57
CA GLN A 208 18.06 19.44 -12.38
C GLN A 208 16.61 19.12 -12.79
N ILE A 209 15.71 20.11 -12.84
CA ILE A 209 14.29 19.91 -13.20
C ILE A 209 14.15 19.25 -14.57
N ALA A 210 15.01 19.61 -15.53
CA ALA A 210 14.99 19.04 -16.87
C ALA A 210 15.14 17.51 -16.85
N THR A 211 15.94 16.99 -15.91
CA THR A 211 16.07 15.55 -15.72
C THR A 211 14.74 14.96 -15.31
N PHE A 212 13.97 15.57 -14.39
CA PHE A 212 12.68 15.05 -13.95
C PHE A 212 11.55 15.19 -15.00
N THR A 213 11.64 16.16 -15.91
CA THR A 213 10.63 16.39 -16.95
C THR A 213 10.88 15.63 -18.25
N ALA A 214 12.06 15.02 -18.41
CA ALA A 214 12.40 14.28 -19.63
C ALA A 214 11.47 13.05 -19.81
N ASP A 215 10.80 12.98 -20.96
CA ASP A 215 10.07 11.78 -21.38
C ASP A 215 11.05 10.61 -21.59
N ARG A 216 10.70 9.44 -21.06
CA ARG A 216 11.49 8.20 -21.20
C ARG A 216 10.58 7.01 -21.44
N ASP A 217 11.13 6.03 -22.14
CA ASP A 217 10.56 4.70 -22.31
C ASP A 217 11.55 3.67 -21.72
N PRO A 218 11.21 2.96 -20.63
CA PRO A 218 9.92 2.95 -19.93
C PRO A 218 9.65 4.25 -19.12
N PRO A 219 8.36 4.57 -18.84
CA PRO A 219 7.99 5.71 -18.03
C PRO A 219 8.61 5.62 -16.63
N ARG A 220 8.96 6.79 -16.07
CA ARG A 220 9.62 6.86 -14.76
C ARG A 220 8.66 6.51 -13.62
N PRO A 221 9.17 5.95 -12.51
CA PRO A 221 8.40 5.79 -11.30
C PRO A 221 7.94 7.17 -10.79
N PRO A 222 6.75 7.23 -10.18
CA PRO A 222 6.24 8.47 -9.59
C PRO A 222 7.16 8.98 -8.48
N VAL A 223 7.36 10.30 -8.48
CA VAL A 223 8.26 11.00 -7.58
C VAL A 223 7.47 11.77 -6.53
N ILE A 224 7.87 11.60 -5.26
CA ILE A 224 7.32 12.29 -4.10
C ILE A 224 8.44 13.14 -3.51
N PHE A 225 8.18 14.41 -3.22
CA PHE A 225 9.11 15.31 -2.55
C PHE A 225 8.64 15.56 -1.12
N LEU A 226 9.50 15.25 -0.15
CA LEU A 226 9.36 15.66 1.24
C LEU A 226 10.29 16.86 1.48
N THR A 227 9.70 18.04 1.70
CA THR A 227 10.46 19.27 1.88
C THR A 227 10.85 19.46 3.35
N ALA A 228 12.14 19.43 3.64
CA ALA A 228 12.71 19.63 4.96
C ALA A 228 12.89 21.11 5.29
N LEU A 229 11.82 21.88 5.16
CA LEU A 229 11.79 23.31 5.46
C LEU A 229 10.76 23.61 6.57
N PRO A 230 10.87 24.76 7.25
CA PRO A 230 9.85 25.20 8.19
C PRO A 230 8.45 25.33 7.56
N SER A 231 7.41 25.22 8.37
CA SER A 231 6.03 25.28 7.87
C SER A 231 5.74 26.60 7.14
N GLY A 232 5.19 26.50 5.92
CA GLY A 232 4.79 27.64 5.09
C GLY A 232 5.82 28.11 4.06
N SER A 233 7.06 27.61 4.09
CA SER A 233 8.01 27.83 2.99
C SER A 233 7.76 26.84 1.85
N LYS A 234 7.58 27.37 0.63
CA LYS A 234 7.31 26.57 -0.57
C LYS A 234 8.46 26.64 -1.56
N LEU A 235 8.75 25.51 -2.18
CA LEU A 235 9.70 25.40 -3.29
C LEU A 235 8.95 25.45 -4.62
N SER A 236 8.63 26.66 -5.10
CA SER A 236 7.84 26.87 -6.34
C SER A 236 8.43 26.22 -7.60
N GLN A 237 9.71 25.87 -7.55
CA GLN A 237 10.40 25.16 -8.62
C GLN A 237 9.99 23.69 -8.75
N LEU A 238 9.53 23.06 -7.66
CA LEU A 238 9.03 21.68 -7.67
C LEU A 238 7.67 21.57 -8.39
N ASP A 239 6.89 22.64 -8.42
CA ASP A 239 5.60 22.70 -9.15
C ASP A 239 5.77 22.49 -10.66
N LYS A 240 6.99 22.64 -11.18
CA LYS A 240 7.34 22.39 -12.59
C LYS A 240 7.55 20.90 -12.91
N VAL A 241 7.66 20.04 -11.89
CA VAL A 241 7.83 18.60 -12.10
C VAL A 241 6.44 17.97 -12.30
N PRO A 242 6.16 17.38 -13.48
CA PRO A 242 4.86 16.78 -13.76
C PRO A 242 4.63 15.58 -12.86
N ASN A 243 3.38 15.39 -12.41
CA ASN A 243 2.93 14.26 -11.59
C ASN A 243 3.69 14.08 -10.26
N ALA A 244 4.45 15.08 -9.80
CA ALA A 244 5.11 15.04 -8.52
C ALA A 244 4.17 15.40 -7.37
N LYS A 245 4.23 14.63 -6.27
CA LYS A 245 3.53 14.96 -5.03
C LYS A 245 4.48 15.65 -4.07
N ILE A 246 4.19 16.90 -3.72
CA ILE A 246 4.96 17.66 -2.72
C ILE A 246 4.29 17.50 -1.35
N VAL A 247 5.08 17.17 -0.33
CA VAL A 247 4.68 16.99 1.07
C VAL A 247 5.63 17.80 1.94
N GLU A 248 5.10 18.59 2.86
CA GLU A 248 5.89 19.34 3.83
C GLU A 248 6.10 18.50 5.09
N ILE A 249 7.26 18.60 5.75
CA ILE A 249 7.48 17.94 7.04
C ILE A 249 6.52 18.51 8.08
N THR A 250 5.80 17.62 8.78
CA THR A 250 4.86 17.99 9.84
C THR A 250 5.37 17.53 11.21
N ALA A 251 4.96 18.24 12.27
CA ALA A 251 5.30 17.83 13.63
C ALA A 251 4.60 16.52 14.05
N ASP A 252 3.44 16.24 13.47
CA ASP A 252 2.72 14.98 13.62
C ASP A 252 3.04 14.01 12.46
N ASN A 253 2.35 12.87 12.40
CA ASN A 253 2.53 11.84 11.37
C ASN A 253 1.70 12.08 10.10
N SER A 254 1.13 13.27 9.91
CA SER A 254 0.27 13.55 8.76
C SER A 254 1.05 13.55 7.44
N ASP A 255 2.31 13.98 7.44
CA ASP A 255 3.26 13.86 6.34
C ASP A 255 3.52 12.40 5.93
N ILE A 256 3.83 11.54 6.91
CA ILE A 256 4.06 10.10 6.70
C ILE A 256 2.83 9.45 6.07
N LEU A 257 1.63 9.75 6.58
CA LEU A 257 0.37 9.24 6.04
C LEU A 257 0.12 9.73 4.60
N GLN A 258 0.50 10.97 4.28
CA GLN A 258 0.38 11.49 2.91
C GLN A 258 1.34 10.79 1.94
N ILE A 259 2.60 10.58 2.36
CA ILE A 259 3.61 9.85 1.58
C ILE A 259 3.14 8.41 1.37
N GLU A 260 2.69 7.73 2.41
CA GLU A 260 2.22 6.34 2.32
C GLU A 260 1.05 6.19 1.34
N ARG A 261 0.04 7.07 1.44
CA ARG A 261 -1.09 7.08 0.50
C ARG A 261 -0.62 7.34 -0.92
N ALA A 262 0.31 8.28 -1.13
CA ALA A 262 0.84 8.60 -2.44
C ALA A 262 1.58 7.40 -3.06
N VAL A 263 2.45 6.73 -2.28
CA VAL A 263 3.15 5.51 -2.74
C VAL A 263 2.18 4.38 -3.04
N ARG A 264 1.20 4.11 -2.15
CA ARG A 264 0.18 3.07 -2.38
C ARG A 264 -0.64 3.38 -3.64
N SER A 265 -1.06 4.63 -3.85
CA SER A 265 -1.81 5.02 -5.06
C SER A 265 -0.98 4.94 -6.33
N ALA A 266 0.29 5.34 -6.27
CA ALA A 266 1.24 5.24 -7.36
C ALA A 266 1.44 3.80 -7.80
N TYR A 267 1.69 2.91 -6.83
CA TYR A 267 1.85 1.50 -7.07
C TYR A 267 0.57 0.86 -7.60
N ALA A 268 -0.58 1.17 -6.99
CA ALA A 268 -1.88 0.69 -7.46
C ALA A 268 -2.20 1.15 -8.89
N ALA A 269 -1.85 2.38 -9.27
CA ALA A 269 -2.04 2.88 -10.63
C ALA A 269 -1.14 2.17 -11.64
N ALA A 270 0.12 1.90 -11.28
CA ALA A 270 1.02 1.13 -12.13
C ALA A 270 0.59 -0.34 -12.27
N LEU A 271 -0.05 -0.90 -11.25
CA LEU A 271 -0.69 -2.21 -11.30
C LEU A 271 -2.04 -2.18 -12.02
N ALA A 272 -2.72 -1.03 -12.13
CA ALA A 272 -4.04 -0.94 -12.73
C ALA A 272 -4.05 -1.25 -14.23
N ASP A 273 -2.90 -1.19 -14.90
CA ASP A 273 -2.72 -1.63 -16.28
C ASP A 273 -2.62 -3.17 -16.40
N ASP A 274 -2.50 -3.90 -15.27
CA ASP A 274 -2.57 -5.35 -15.24
C ASP A 274 -4.02 -5.84 -15.33
N ASP A 275 -4.42 -6.33 -16.50
CA ASP A 275 -5.73 -6.93 -16.82
C ASP A 275 -6.14 -8.12 -15.96
N ARG A 276 -5.24 -8.62 -15.10
CA ARG A 276 -5.51 -9.73 -14.18
C ARG A 276 -6.11 -9.30 -12.83
N LEU A 277 -6.26 -8.00 -12.55
CA LEU A 277 -6.83 -7.52 -11.28
C LEU A 277 -8.35 -7.46 -11.30
N ASP A 278 -8.96 -7.83 -10.18
CA ASP A 278 -10.41 -7.74 -9.97
C ASP A 278 -10.86 -6.27 -9.84
N TRP A 279 -12.09 -6.00 -10.27
CA TRP A 279 -12.69 -4.67 -10.23
C TRP A 279 -13.38 -4.38 -8.88
N ASP A 280 -13.25 -3.14 -8.41
CA ASP A 280 -13.90 -2.67 -7.18
C ASP A 280 -15.37 -2.34 -7.45
N ASP A 281 -16.31 -3.11 -6.88
CA ASP A 281 -17.73 -2.84 -7.01
C ASP A 281 -18.13 -1.61 -6.19
N ARG A 282 -18.44 -0.51 -6.88
CA ARG A 282 -18.87 0.76 -6.25
C ARG A 282 -20.40 0.89 -6.15
N GLY A 283 -21.14 -0.17 -6.46
CA GLY A 283 -22.60 -0.17 -6.46
C GLY A 283 -23.23 0.16 -5.10
N TRP A 284 -22.55 -0.17 -4.01
CA TRP A 284 -23.01 0.13 -2.64
C TRP A 284 -23.21 1.64 -2.38
N ILE A 285 -22.51 2.52 -3.11
CA ILE A 285 -22.66 3.98 -2.98
C ILE A 285 -24.10 4.42 -3.32
N LEU A 286 -24.73 3.76 -4.29
CA LEU A 286 -26.11 4.01 -4.71
C LEU A 286 -27.15 3.46 -3.70
N GLY A 287 -26.72 2.61 -2.77
CA GLY A 287 -27.54 2.12 -1.66
C GLY A 287 -27.93 3.23 -0.67
N TRP A 288 -27.04 4.19 -0.40
CA TRP A 288 -27.32 5.31 0.50
C TRP A 288 -28.48 6.21 0.06
N PRO A 289 -28.50 6.77 -1.17
CA PRO A 289 -29.64 7.56 -1.63
C PRO A 289 -30.91 6.71 -1.74
N ALA A 290 -30.81 5.42 -2.09
CA ALA A 290 -31.96 4.52 -2.07
C ALA A 290 -32.53 4.35 -0.65
N LEU A 291 -31.67 4.20 0.37
CA LEU A 291 -32.08 4.11 1.77
C LEU A 291 -32.77 5.39 2.25
N LEU A 292 -32.28 6.57 1.86
CA LEU A 292 -32.94 7.84 2.17
C LEU A 292 -34.35 7.92 1.56
N LEU A 293 -34.54 7.43 0.33
CA LEU A 293 -35.87 7.36 -0.28
C LEU A 293 -36.80 6.37 0.44
N ILE A 294 -36.26 5.25 0.91
CA ILE A 294 -37.00 4.25 1.70
C ILE A 294 -37.49 4.85 3.04
N LEU A 295 -36.73 5.74 3.68
CA LEU A 295 -37.17 6.37 4.93
C LEU A 295 -38.47 7.20 4.78
N PHE A 296 -38.73 7.77 3.59
CA PHE A 296 -39.99 8.49 3.34
C PHE A 296 -41.23 7.58 3.28
N TRP A 297 -41.06 6.26 3.21
CA TRP A 297 -42.19 5.31 3.25
C TRP A 297 -42.87 5.20 4.62
N PHE A 298 -42.24 5.65 5.71
CA PHE A 298 -42.89 5.72 7.03
C PHE A 298 -43.96 6.82 7.13
N ARG A 299 -44.06 7.70 6.13
CA ARG A 299 -45.04 8.80 6.11
C ARG A 299 -46.45 8.26 5.82
N ARG A 300 -47.42 8.59 6.68
CA ARG A 300 -48.85 8.31 6.48
C ARG A 300 -49.32 8.84 5.12
N GLY A 301 -49.90 7.96 4.29
CA GLY A 301 -50.34 8.27 2.91
C GLY A 301 -49.38 7.79 1.80
N TRP A 302 -48.20 7.26 2.16
CA TRP A 302 -47.21 6.70 1.23
C TRP A 302 -47.14 5.16 1.24
N THR A 303 -47.98 4.50 2.03
CA THR A 303 -47.94 3.04 2.22
C THR A 303 -48.51 2.28 1.02
N MET A 304 -47.63 1.84 0.12
CA MET A 304 -47.94 0.84 -0.89
C MET A 304 -48.17 -0.52 -0.20
N LYS A 305 -49.28 -1.20 -0.48
CA LYS A 305 -49.63 -2.54 0.08
C LYS A 305 -48.68 -3.69 -0.34
N TRP A 306 -47.56 -3.40 -1.00
CA TRP A 306 -46.57 -4.37 -1.46
C TRP A 306 -45.48 -4.66 -0.42
N LEU A 307 -45.43 -3.89 0.67
CA LEU A 307 -44.48 -4.12 1.77
C LEU A 307 -44.66 -5.51 2.40
N SER A 308 -45.86 -6.08 2.35
CA SER A 308 -46.15 -7.46 2.75
C SER A 308 -45.51 -8.51 1.83
N ILE A 309 -45.35 -8.24 0.54
CA ILE A 309 -44.67 -9.14 -0.42
C ILE A 309 -43.15 -9.06 -0.24
N GLY A 310 -42.61 -7.85 0.00
CA GLY A 310 -41.21 -7.65 0.36
C GLY A 310 -40.83 -8.28 1.70
N MET A 311 -41.68 -8.12 2.74
CA MET A 311 -41.50 -8.79 4.03
C MET A 311 -41.50 -10.31 3.90
N PHE A 312 -42.36 -10.88 3.05
CA PHE A 312 -42.42 -12.33 2.83
C PHE A 312 -41.16 -12.85 2.10
N GLY A 313 -40.65 -12.08 1.13
CA GLY A 313 -39.41 -12.41 0.41
C GLY A 313 -38.16 -12.35 1.30
N VAL A 314 -38.09 -11.38 2.21
CA VAL A 314 -37.02 -11.27 3.22
C VAL A 314 -37.10 -12.40 4.24
N TRP A 315 -38.31 -12.88 4.58
CA TRP A 315 -38.50 -14.01 5.50
C TRP A 315 -38.09 -15.37 4.89
N SER A 316 -38.12 -15.51 3.56
CA SER A 316 -37.73 -16.74 2.85
C SER A 316 -36.23 -16.89 2.60
N LEU A 317 -35.44 -15.84 2.84
CA LEU A 317 -33.98 -15.93 2.84
C LEU A 317 -33.57 -16.26 4.28
N ALA A 318 -33.33 -17.55 4.54
CA ALA A 318 -32.98 -18.05 5.86
C ALA A 318 -31.91 -17.17 6.52
N PRO A 319 -32.08 -16.75 7.79
CA PRO A 319 -31.03 -16.02 8.49
C PRO A 319 -29.81 -16.93 8.62
N GLN A 320 -28.67 -16.51 8.06
CA GLN A 320 -27.39 -17.02 8.52
C GLN A 320 -27.23 -16.58 9.99
N ALA A 321 -26.69 -17.46 10.83
CA ALA A 321 -26.46 -17.16 12.24
C ALA A 321 -25.47 -16.00 12.36
N SER A 322 -25.99 -14.78 12.48
CA SER A 322 -25.21 -13.61 12.88
C SER A 322 -25.17 -13.60 14.40
N TYR A 323 -24.01 -13.92 14.97
CA TYR A 323 -23.75 -13.65 16.37
C TYR A 323 -23.66 -12.13 16.53
N ALA A 324 -24.62 -11.54 17.24
CA ALA A 324 -24.61 -10.14 17.62
C ALA A 324 -24.04 -10.04 19.05
N GLU A 325 -22.81 -9.55 19.19
CA GLU A 325 -22.13 -9.36 20.47
C GLU A 325 -22.09 -7.87 20.89
N GLY A 326 -22.41 -6.91 20.00
CA GLY A 326 -22.44 -5.49 20.36
C GLY A 326 -23.25 -4.56 19.43
N TRP A 327 -23.37 -3.27 19.82
CA TRP A 327 -24.07 -2.25 19.03
C TRP A 327 -23.38 -1.95 17.69
N GLN A 328 -22.08 -2.22 17.57
CA GLN A 328 -21.31 -2.02 16.34
C GLN A 328 -21.77 -2.98 15.23
N ASP A 329 -22.19 -4.19 15.59
CA ASP A 329 -22.70 -5.22 14.67
C ASP A 329 -23.99 -4.80 13.95
N TRP A 330 -24.71 -3.81 14.50
CA TRP A 330 -25.90 -3.26 13.88
C TRP A 330 -25.59 -2.33 12.72
N PHE A 331 -24.39 -1.76 12.69
CA PHE A 331 -23.99 -0.75 11.71
C PHE A 331 -22.89 -1.26 10.77
N TRP A 332 -22.08 -2.22 11.19
CA TRP A 332 -20.95 -2.74 10.42
C TRP A 332 -20.91 -4.26 10.39
N THR A 333 -20.71 -4.80 9.19
CA THR A 333 -20.45 -6.24 9.02
C THR A 333 -19.13 -6.64 9.69
N PRO A 334 -18.93 -7.92 10.05
CA PRO A 334 -17.66 -8.39 10.60
C PRO A 334 -16.46 -8.02 9.72
N ASP A 335 -16.60 -8.11 8.39
CA ASP A 335 -15.54 -7.67 7.46
C ASP A 335 -15.28 -6.16 7.50
N GLN A 336 -16.32 -5.33 7.67
CA GLN A 336 -16.14 -3.88 7.82
C GLN A 336 -15.47 -3.52 9.15
N GLN A 337 -15.79 -4.25 10.22
CA GLN A 337 -15.12 -4.12 11.51
C GLN A 337 -13.66 -4.60 11.43
N GLY A 338 -13.43 -5.73 10.77
CA GLY A 338 -12.10 -6.28 10.46
C GLY A 338 -11.26 -5.28 9.65
N GLN A 339 -11.84 -4.66 8.62
CA GLN A 339 -11.16 -3.64 7.83
C GLN A 339 -10.78 -2.42 8.66
N ARG A 340 -11.66 -1.98 9.57
CA ARG A 340 -11.33 -0.91 10.52
C ARG A 340 -10.18 -1.29 11.45
N ALA A 341 -10.22 -2.48 12.03
CA ALA A 341 -9.14 -2.99 12.87
C ALA A 341 -7.82 -3.06 12.09
N LEU A 342 -7.87 -3.55 10.84
CA LEU A 342 -6.73 -3.60 9.93
C LEU A 342 -6.15 -2.21 9.64
N ASN A 343 -7.00 -1.23 9.35
CA ASN A 343 -6.59 0.16 9.12
C ASN A 343 -5.94 0.80 10.37
N HIS A 344 -6.35 0.39 11.57
CA HIS A 344 -5.73 0.80 12.83
C HIS A 344 -4.51 -0.03 13.24
N LYS A 345 -4.05 -0.95 12.38
CA LYS A 345 -2.93 -1.89 12.64
C LYS A 345 -3.19 -2.87 13.78
N GLU A 346 -4.45 -3.11 14.14
CA GLU A 346 -4.89 -4.12 15.11
C GLU A 346 -5.00 -5.49 14.41
N PHE A 347 -3.89 -6.01 13.88
CA PHE A 347 -3.89 -7.15 12.96
C PHE A 347 -4.48 -8.44 13.54
N SER A 348 -4.13 -8.81 14.77
CA SER A 348 -4.66 -10.02 15.42
C SER A 348 -6.18 -9.95 15.61
N LYS A 349 -6.71 -8.77 15.94
CA LYS A 349 -8.15 -8.56 16.08
C LYS A 349 -8.84 -8.56 14.71
N ALA A 350 -8.23 -7.96 13.70
CA ALA A 350 -8.74 -8.02 12.34
C ALA A 350 -8.86 -9.48 11.85
N ALA A 351 -7.86 -10.33 12.14
CA ALA A 351 -7.88 -11.76 11.80
C ALA A 351 -9.01 -12.54 12.47
N THR A 352 -9.51 -12.10 13.63
CA THR A 352 -10.69 -12.71 14.27
C THR A 352 -12.02 -12.19 13.74
N LEU A 353 -12.05 -10.97 13.19
CA LEU A 353 -13.28 -10.30 12.75
C LEU A 353 -13.63 -10.62 11.29
N PHE A 354 -12.65 -10.80 10.41
CA PHE A 354 -12.90 -11.10 9.00
C PHE A 354 -13.57 -12.46 8.81
N GLN A 355 -14.68 -12.46 8.08
CA GLN A 355 -15.33 -13.64 7.52
C GLN A 355 -14.76 -13.98 6.14
N ASP A 356 -14.38 -12.98 5.35
CA ASP A 356 -13.65 -13.19 4.09
C ASP A 356 -12.35 -13.97 4.36
N PRO A 357 -12.19 -15.20 3.82
CA PRO A 357 -11.04 -16.04 4.13
C PRO A 357 -9.71 -15.41 3.72
N TYR A 358 -9.68 -14.65 2.62
CA TYR A 358 -8.45 -14.03 2.14
C TYR A 358 -8.01 -12.89 3.05
N LEU A 359 -8.92 -11.99 3.42
CA LEU A 359 -8.64 -10.88 4.35
C LEU A 359 -8.33 -11.38 5.77
N LYS A 360 -8.94 -12.50 6.16
CA LYS A 360 -8.62 -13.20 7.41
C LYS A 360 -7.17 -13.70 7.42
N GLY A 361 -6.78 -14.48 6.40
CA GLY A 361 -5.42 -14.98 6.24
C GLY A 361 -4.40 -13.86 6.12
N TYR A 362 -4.74 -12.78 5.41
CA TYR A 362 -3.92 -11.58 5.29
C TYR A 362 -3.66 -10.91 6.63
N SER A 363 -4.70 -10.75 7.44
CA SER A 363 -4.60 -10.16 8.77
C SER A 363 -3.76 -11.02 9.71
N ALA A 364 -3.92 -12.35 9.65
CA ALA A 364 -3.09 -13.29 10.40
C ALA A 364 -1.62 -13.22 9.97
N TYR A 365 -1.34 -13.12 8.66
CA TYR A 365 0.01 -12.92 8.13
C TYR A 365 0.64 -11.64 8.68
N LYS A 366 -0.10 -10.52 8.69
CA LYS A 366 0.37 -9.24 9.24
C LYS A 366 0.54 -9.27 10.76
N ALA A 367 -0.23 -10.10 11.46
CA ALA A 367 -0.06 -10.35 12.88
C ALA A 367 1.16 -11.24 13.21
N GLY A 368 1.90 -11.74 12.21
CA GLY A 368 3.01 -12.67 12.40
C GLY A 368 2.59 -14.12 12.64
N GLN A 369 1.30 -14.43 12.51
CA GLN A 369 0.74 -15.77 12.67
C GLN A 369 0.87 -16.55 11.35
N TYR A 370 2.11 -16.71 10.87
CA TYR A 370 2.39 -17.22 9.52
C TYR A 370 1.90 -18.65 9.29
N ALA A 371 1.99 -19.51 10.31
CA ALA A 371 1.47 -20.88 10.23
C ALA A 371 -0.05 -20.89 9.97
N GLU A 372 -0.83 -20.17 10.79
CA GLU A 372 -2.28 -20.05 10.63
C GLU A 372 -2.66 -19.40 9.30
N ALA A 373 -1.97 -18.33 8.91
CA ALA A 373 -2.18 -17.65 7.64
C ALA A 373 -2.00 -18.60 6.45
N SER A 374 -0.93 -19.41 6.46
CA SER A 374 -0.65 -20.36 5.39
C SER A 374 -1.76 -21.39 5.20
N GLU A 375 -2.36 -21.90 6.29
CA GLU A 375 -3.46 -22.86 6.24
C GLU A 375 -4.76 -22.21 5.72
N ILE A 376 -5.06 -20.97 6.14
CA ILE A 376 -6.22 -20.22 5.65
C ILE A 376 -6.11 -19.97 4.13
N PHE A 377 -4.90 -19.64 3.65
CA PHE A 377 -4.65 -19.46 2.23
C PHE A 377 -4.66 -20.77 1.44
N ALA A 378 -4.12 -21.85 2.00
CA ALA A 378 -4.07 -23.16 1.36
C ALA A 378 -5.46 -23.72 1.03
N ALA A 379 -6.45 -23.41 1.86
CA ALA A 379 -7.85 -23.80 1.68
C ALA A 379 -8.54 -23.13 0.47
N GLN A 380 -7.93 -22.12 -0.15
CA GLN A 380 -8.53 -21.36 -1.24
C GLN A 380 -8.04 -21.78 -2.63
N ALA A 381 -8.95 -21.72 -3.60
CA ALA A 381 -8.70 -22.15 -4.98
C ALA A 381 -8.12 -21.06 -5.90
N THR A 382 -7.92 -19.83 -5.41
CA THR A 382 -7.46 -18.70 -6.22
C THR A 382 -5.93 -18.69 -6.39
N ALA A 383 -5.43 -18.05 -7.45
CA ALA A 383 -3.99 -17.86 -7.65
C ALA A 383 -3.39 -17.00 -6.53
N ASP A 384 -4.08 -15.91 -6.18
CA ASP A 384 -3.65 -14.99 -5.12
C ASP A 384 -3.48 -15.66 -3.76
N ALA A 385 -4.39 -16.57 -3.39
CA ALA A 385 -4.25 -17.31 -2.15
C ALA A 385 -3.06 -18.29 -2.18
N ALA A 386 -2.77 -18.94 -3.31
CA ALA A 386 -1.60 -19.80 -3.43
C ALA A 386 -0.28 -19.01 -3.32
N PHE A 387 -0.23 -17.80 -3.88
CA PHE A 387 0.90 -16.89 -3.70
C PHE A 387 1.05 -16.43 -2.24
N ALA A 388 -0.07 -16.05 -1.62
CA ALA A 388 -0.12 -15.65 -0.22
C ALA A 388 0.31 -16.78 0.74
N GLU A 389 -0.09 -18.02 0.44
CA GLU A 389 0.38 -19.23 1.11
C GLU A 389 1.91 -19.32 1.01
N GLY A 390 2.48 -19.21 -0.20
CA GLY A 390 3.93 -19.25 -0.41
C GLY A 390 4.68 -18.19 0.40
N MET A 391 4.18 -16.96 0.41
CA MET A 391 4.73 -15.86 1.21
C MET A 391 4.70 -16.16 2.71
N ALA A 392 3.58 -16.67 3.23
CA ALA A 392 3.44 -17.07 4.63
C ALA A 392 4.41 -18.21 4.99
N ARG A 393 4.54 -19.21 4.12
CA ARG A 393 5.42 -20.36 4.34
C ARG A 393 6.91 -19.97 4.32
N ILE A 394 7.34 -19.06 3.45
CA ILE A 394 8.72 -18.50 3.51
C ILE A 394 8.97 -17.89 4.90
N ARG A 395 8.05 -17.06 5.41
CA ARG A 395 8.19 -16.42 6.72
C ARG A 395 8.20 -17.42 7.86
N ASN A 396 7.50 -18.54 7.70
CA ASN A 396 7.52 -19.67 8.63
C ASN A 396 8.73 -20.62 8.42
N ARG A 397 9.66 -20.28 7.52
CA ARG A 397 10.85 -21.08 7.14
C ARG A 397 10.55 -22.44 6.50
N GLU A 398 9.37 -22.56 5.91
CA GLU A 398 8.91 -23.74 5.18
C GLU A 398 9.17 -23.60 3.68
N TYR A 399 10.44 -23.62 3.26
CA TYR A 399 10.82 -23.29 1.87
C TYR A 399 10.29 -24.29 0.83
N ARG A 400 10.33 -25.60 1.12
CA ARG A 400 9.81 -26.65 0.22
C ARG A 400 8.30 -26.49 -0.03
N PRO A 401 7.44 -26.43 1.01
CA PRO A 401 6.03 -26.07 0.85
C PRO A 401 5.80 -24.72 0.16
N ALA A 402 6.62 -23.70 0.45
CA ALA A 402 6.47 -22.39 -0.19
C ALA A 402 6.67 -22.46 -1.72
N ILE A 403 7.69 -23.20 -2.18
CA ILE A 403 7.94 -23.42 -3.62
C ILE A 403 6.71 -24.05 -4.29
N ALA A 404 6.13 -25.09 -3.67
CA ALA A 404 4.93 -25.74 -4.21
C ALA A 404 3.72 -24.80 -4.27
N ALA A 405 3.57 -23.92 -3.28
CA ALA A 405 2.52 -22.91 -3.28
C ALA A 405 2.70 -21.86 -4.39
N PHE A 406 3.94 -21.41 -4.66
CA PHE A 406 4.21 -20.51 -5.79
C PHE A 406 4.02 -21.20 -7.15
N ASP A 407 4.42 -22.47 -7.30
CA ASP A 407 4.15 -23.22 -8.52
C ASP A 407 2.64 -23.36 -8.77
N LYS A 408 1.85 -23.66 -7.73
CA LYS A 408 0.38 -23.65 -7.78
C LYS A 408 -0.19 -22.27 -8.15
N ALA A 409 0.42 -21.18 -7.69
CA ALA A 409 0.02 -19.83 -8.09
C ALA A 409 0.27 -19.58 -9.59
N LEU A 410 1.42 -20.03 -10.10
CA LEU A 410 1.83 -19.89 -11.50
C LEU A 410 1.04 -20.78 -12.46
N GLU A 411 0.65 -21.97 -12.02
CA GLU A 411 -0.28 -22.83 -12.78
C GLU A 411 -1.64 -22.14 -12.99
N ARG A 412 -2.13 -21.44 -11.95
CA ARG A 412 -3.42 -20.73 -11.99
C ARG A 412 -3.34 -19.40 -12.73
N LYS A 413 -2.20 -18.69 -12.62
CA LYS A 413 -1.93 -17.40 -13.26
C LYS A 413 -0.57 -17.46 -13.98
N PRO A 414 -0.51 -18.03 -15.20
CA PRO A 414 0.75 -18.15 -15.94
C PRO A 414 1.36 -16.79 -16.27
N GLY A 415 2.69 -16.67 -16.14
CA GLY A 415 3.43 -15.42 -16.37
C GLY A 415 3.19 -14.37 -15.27
N TRP A 416 3.01 -14.81 -14.02
CA TRP A 416 2.93 -13.94 -12.86
C TRP A 416 4.33 -13.73 -12.26
N GLN A 417 4.98 -12.63 -12.63
CA GLN A 417 6.37 -12.40 -12.32
C GLN A 417 6.70 -12.39 -10.83
N GLU A 418 5.84 -11.80 -9.99
CA GLU A 418 6.05 -11.78 -8.55
C GLU A 418 6.09 -13.21 -7.98
N ALA A 419 5.24 -14.11 -8.49
CA ALA A 419 5.25 -15.51 -8.09
C ALA A 419 6.50 -16.25 -8.58
N GLU A 420 6.99 -15.97 -9.79
CA GLU A 420 8.25 -16.53 -10.30
C GLU A 420 9.46 -16.10 -9.46
N GLN A 421 9.59 -14.79 -9.20
CA GLN A 421 10.69 -14.23 -8.42
C GLN A 421 10.71 -14.79 -6.99
N ASN A 422 9.55 -14.87 -6.33
CA ASN A 422 9.48 -15.40 -4.97
C ASN A 422 9.72 -16.91 -4.91
N ARG A 423 9.28 -17.68 -5.91
CA ARG A 423 9.62 -19.10 -6.04
C ARG A 423 11.11 -19.31 -6.18
N ASP A 424 11.76 -18.55 -7.06
CA ASP A 424 13.17 -18.71 -7.36
C ASP A 424 14.03 -18.27 -6.16
N LEU A 425 13.60 -17.23 -5.43
CA LEU A 425 14.16 -16.87 -4.12
C LEU A 425 14.00 -18.01 -3.11
N ALA A 426 12.83 -18.64 -3.01
CA ALA A 426 12.61 -19.76 -2.09
C ALA A 426 13.50 -20.96 -2.44
N LYS A 427 13.72 -21.25 -3.74
CA LYS A 427 14.66 -22.28 -4.21
C LYS A 427 16.09 -21.95 -3.83
N PHE A 428 16.52 -20.70 -4.04
CA PHE A 428 17.85 -20.24 -3.67
C PHE A 428 18.09 -20.37 -2.16
N ILE A 429 17.12 -19.94 -1.33
CA ILE A 429 17.24 -20.07 0.13
C ILE A 429 17.29 -21.55 0.55
N LEU A 430 16.46 -22.40 -0.06
CA LEU A 430 16.47 -23.84 0.21
C LEU A 430 17.84 -24.45 -0.10
N ASP A 431 18.39 -24.19 -1.29
CA ASP A 431 19.70 -24.68 -1.73
C ASP A 431 20.82 -24.21 -0.80
N TYR A 432 20.81 -22.93 -0.43
CA TYR A 432 21.76 -22.38 0.54
C TYR A 432 21.67 -23.09 1.90
N VAL A 433 20.46 -23.24 2.45
CA VAL A 433 20.25 -23.89 3.76
C VAL A 433 20.64 -25.36 3.73
N GLU A 434 20.36 -26.08 2.65
CA GLU A 434 20.73 -27.49 2.49
C GLU A 434 22.25 -27.65 2.32
N THR A 435 22.88 -26.84 1.48
CA THR A 435 24.34 -26.86 1.28
C THR A 435 25.10 -26.47 2.56
N SER A 436 24.67 -25.42 3.27
CA SER A 436 25.27 -25.04 4.55
C SER A 436 25.08 -26.10 5.64
N ARG A 437 23.94 -26.82 5.62
CA ARG A 437 23.72 -27.95 6.53
C ARG A 437 24.59 -29.14 6.17
N GLU A 438 24.73 -29.47 4.90
CA GLU A 438 25.61 -30.56 4.43
C GLU A 438 27.07 -30.28 4.77
N GLN A 439 27.53 -29.03 4.66
CA GLN A 439 28.86 -28.62 5.14
C GLN A 439 29.02 -28.75 6.66
N SER A 440 27.93 -28.62 7.42
CA SER A 440 27.94 -28.82 8.88
C SER A 440 27.86 -30.31 9.28
N ASP A 441 27.15 -31.15 8.50
CA ASP A 441 26.92 -32.59 8.78
C ASP A 441 28.00 -33.51 8.17
N THR A 442 28.80 -33.04 7.20
CA THR A 442 29.89 -33.83 6.60
C THR A 442 31.12 -33.96 7.49
N GLY A 443 31.15 -33.32 8.66
CA GLY A 443 32.30 -33.39 9.57
C GLY A 443 33.58 -32.81 8.99
N GLU A 444 33.51 -32.09 7.85
CA GLU A 444 34.55 -31.16 7.44
C GLU A 444 34.42 -29.94 8.35
N ASP A 445 35.21 -29.99 9.42
CA ASP A 445 35.60 -28.85 10.23
C ASP A 445 36.05 -27.70 9.32
N SER A 446 35.11 -26.83 8.95
CA SER A 446 35.41 -25.48 8.49
C SER A 446 35.86 -24.69 9.72
N GLY A 447 37.08 -25.00 10.15
CA GLY A 447 37.93 -24.37 11.14
C GLY A 447 37.23 -23.41 12.09
N ILE A 448 36.46 -23.95 13.02
CA ILE A 448 36.42 -23.45 14.40
C ILE A 448 36.34 -24.69 15.28
N GLY A 449 37.48 -25.36 15.44
CA GLY A 449 37.67 -26.27 16.56
C GLY A 449 37.26 -25.54 17.83
N ALA A 450 36.29 -26.11 18.55
CA ALA A 450 35.87 -25.60 19.85
C ALA A 450 37.12 -25.24 20.66
N ASP A 451 37.19 -24.01 21.19
CA ASP A 451 38.32 -23.47 21.93
C ASP A 451 38.97 -24.55 22.80
N ASP A 452 40.06 -25.13 22.31
CA ASP A 452 40.82 -26.07 23.09
C ASP A 452 41.39 -25.25 24.26
N VAL A 453 41.05 -25.66 25.48
CA VAL A 453 41.48 -24.95 26.68
C VAL A 453 42.98 -25.17 26.83
N VAL A 454 43.77 -24.33 26.17
CA VAL A 454 45.22 -24.30 26.33
C VAL A 454 45.49 -23.74 27.72
N PHE A 455 45.78 -24.64 28.66
CA PHE A 455 46.31 -24.23 29.95
C PHE A 455 47.63 -23.50 29.72
N ASP A 456 47.69 -22.28 30.24
CA ASP A 456 48.87 -21.43 30.24
C ASP A 456 50.11 -22.25 30.63
N ASN A 457 51.13 -22.22 29.78
CA ASN A 457 52.32 -23.04 29.92
C ASN A 457 53.00 -22.70 31.26
N ALA A 458 52.95 -23.64 32.22
CA ALA A 458 53.36 -23.39 33.61
C ALA A 458 54.85 -23.03 33.77
N GLU A 459 55.65 -23.16 32.71
CA GLU A 459 57.09 -22.84 32.70
C GLU A 459 57.42 -21.36 32.42
N ALA A 460 56.44 -20.51 32.07
CA ALA A 460 56.70 -19.12 31.69
C ALA A 460 55.87 -18.05 32.41
N LYS A 461 55.39 -18.32 33.64
CA LYS A 461 54.79 -17.27 34.47
C LYS A 461 55.86 -16.27 34.94
N GLY A 462 55.83 -15.06 34.37
CA GLY A 462 56.56 -13.89 34.88
C GLY A 462 57.76 -13.42 34.04
N LYS A 463 57.78 -13.64 32.72
CA LYS A 463 58.70 -12.91 31.84
C LYS A 463 57.97 -11.82 31.10
N ASP A 464 58.41 -10.58 31.29
CA ASP A 464 57.93 -9.42 30.54
C ASP A 464 58.20 -9.63 29.05
N THR A 465 57.14 -9.84 28.29
CA THR A 465 57.18 -9.77 26.83
C THR A 465 57.12 -8.32 26.41
N VAL A 466 58.29 -7.76 26.08
CA VAL A 466 58.37 -6.49 25.36
C VAL A 466 58.01 -6.80 23.91
N ILE A 467 56.83 -6.35 23.48
CA ILE A 467 56.42 -6.38 22.09
C ILE A 467 57.09 -5.17 21.42
N GLU A 468 58.18 -5.41 20.69
CA GLU A 468 58.67 -4.42 19.73
C GLU A 468 57.71 -4.39 18.54
N ALA A 469 56.97 -3.29 18.41
CA ALA A 469 56.20 -3.01 17.21
C ALA A 469 57.19 -2.74 16.07
N SER A 470 57.24 -3.63 15.09
CA SER A 470 58.01 -3.44 13.86
C SER A 470 57.34 -2.36 13.01
N ASP A 471 58.02 -1.22 12.85
CA ASP A 471 57.76 -0.30 11.76
C ASP A 471 58.20 -0.97 10.44
N LEU A 472 57.24 -1.40 9.61
CA LEU A 472 57.20 -1.24 8.13
C LEU A 472 56.26 -2.24 7.42
N ASP A 473 55.51 -1.67 6.47
CA ASP A 473 54.89 -2.22 5.25
C ASP A 473 53.74 -3.25 5.30
N ALA A 474 52.52 -2.70 5.18
CA ALA A 474 51.47 -3.09 4.24
C ALA A 474 51.28 -4.59 3.90
N ALA A 475 50.99 -5.43 4.90
CA ALA A 475 50.23 -6.65 4.65
C ALA A 475 48.73 -6.31 4.54
N PRO A 476 47.97 -6.88 3.58
CA PRO A 476 46.52 -6.73 3.57
C PRO A 476 45.95 -7.36 4.84
N LEU A 477 45.14 -6.60 5.57
CA LEU A 477 44.47 -7.05 6.79
C LEU A 477 43.71 -8.36 6.52
N THR A 478 43.82 -9.32 7.44
CA THR A 478 42.95 -10.51 7.43
C THR A 478 41.49 -10.09 7.65
N SER A 479 40.52 -10.87 7.17
CA SER A 479 39.08 -10.52 7.26
C SER A 479 38.63 -10.24 8.71
N GLU A 480 39.20 -10.95 9.68
CA GLU A 480 38.89 -10.76 11.11
C GLU A 480 39.57 -9.52 11.70
N GLN A 481 40.83 -9.24 11.34
CA GLN A 481 41.50 -7.99 11.73
C GLN A 481 40.87 -6.77 11.06
N TRP A 482 40.34 -6.94 9.84
CA TRP A 482 39.54 -5.94 9.16
C TRP A 482 38.23 -5.69 9.91
N ILE A 483 37.45 -6.73 10.23
CA ILE A 483 36.21 -6.63 11.00
C ILE A 483 36.42 -6.02 12.40
N SER A 484 37.52 -6.36 13.09
CA SER A 484 37.86 -5.74 14.38
C SER A 484 38.40 -4.31 14.26
N SER A 485 38.91 -3.94 13.09
CA SER A 485 39.37 -2.57 12.78
C SER A 485 38.28 -1.66 12.21
N ILE A 486 37.08 -2.21 11.93
CA ILE A 486 35.89 -1.42 11.64
C ILE A 486 35.46 -0.77 12.95
N ASP A 487 36.15 0.33 13.24
CA ASP A 487 35.78 1.33 14.20
C ASP A 487 34.29 1.66 14.00
N THR A 488 33.55 1.66 15.10
CA THR A 488 32.09 1.77 15.27
C THR A 488 31.39 2.98 14.61
N ASP A 489 32.11 3.76 13.81
CA ASP A 489 31.60 4.95 13.13
C ASP A 489 31.19 4.64 11.68
N MET A 490 29.90 4.36 11.51
CA MET A 490 29.28 4.11 10.21
C MET A 490 29.53 5.24 9.20
N GLY A 491 29.71 6.48 9.66
CA GLY A 491 30.00 7.63 8.79
C GLY A 491 31.34 7.52 8.07
N LYS A 492 32.39 7.03 8.76
CA LYS A 492 33.72 6.79 8.15
C LYS A 492 33.63 5.70 7.07
N PHE A 493 32.91 4.62 7.35
CA PHE A 493 32.68 3.55 6.40
C PHE A 493 31.98 4.06 5.13
N LEU A 494 30.87 4.78 5.28
CA LEU A 494 30.13 5.36 4.16
C LEU A 494 31.00 6.32 3.35
N ARG A 495 31.82 7.15 4.00
CA ARG A 495 32.71 8.10 3.32
C ARG A 495 33.74 7.38 2.46
N SER A 496 34.38 6.35 3.00
CA SER A 496 35.35 5.53 2.26
C SER A 496 34.71 4.91 1.02
N ARG A 497 33.52 4.30 1.20
CA ARG A 497 32.76 3.70 0.10
C ARG A 497 32.38 4.71 -0.98
N PHE A 498 31.83 5.86 -0.61
CA PHE A 498 31.42 6.88 -1.59
C PHE A 498 32.61 7.49 -2.35
N LEU A 499 33.78 7.59 -1.69
CA LEU A 499 35.00 8.01 -2.36
C LEU A 499 35.44 6.99 -3.43
N LEU A 500 35.37 5.69 -3.13
CA LEU A 500 35.67 4.62 -4.08
C LEU A 500 34.66 4.60 -5.24
N ASP A 501 33.36 4.65 -4.93
CA ASP A 501 32.29 4.67 -5.93
C ASP A 501 32.46 5.87 -6.90
N ASN A 502 32.88 7.03 -6.39
CA ASN A 502 33.13 8.21 -7.21
C ASN A 502 34.40 8.11 -8.07
N GLN A 503 35.41 7.32 -7.65
CA GLN A 503 36.63 7.10 -8.43
C GLN A 503 36.39 6.11 -9.57
N GLY A 504 35.63 5.04 -9.34
CA GLY A 504 35.30 4.04 -10.36
C GLY A 504 34.40 4.57 -11.49
N VAL A 505 33.74 5.71 -11.31
CA VAL A 505 32.93 6.37 -12.36
C VAL A 505 33.77 7.28 -13.28
N ARG A 506 35.04 7.54 -12.95
CA ARG A 506 35.94 8.41 -13.73
C ARG A 506 36.88 7.69 -14.70
N GLU A 507 36.93 6.35 -14.64
CA GLU A 507 37.56 5.49 -15.67
C GLU A 507 36.52 5.03 -16.68
#